data_AF-A0A2V7D2Z0-F1
#
_entry.id   AF-A0A2V7D2Z0-F1
#
_cell.length_a   1.000
_cell.length_b   1.000
_cell.length_c   1.000
_cell.angle_alpha   90.00
_cell.angle_beta   90.00
_cell.angle_gamma   90.00
#
_symmetry.space_group_name_H-M   'P 1'
#
loop_
_entity.id
_entity.type
_entity.pdbx_description
1 polymer ?
#
loop_
_entity_poly.entity_id
_entity_poly.type
_entity_poly.pdbx_seq_one_letter_code
_entity_poly.pdbx_strand_id
1 'polypeptide(L)'
;MHLLLLRSLLREMISDLAGPAPRADESNRGSMTRYLIVVARTEAAVYEHLRNRHLGDSKVRVMLDRRGAVEYESPDSPPPVDRRRRRSSLMTGASHELVALAPEVPETPTPNPQPRAPYEEAPPPMSQIETVDDTQRTTRWLAESQYQLSHVIPSLVEERDRLRRALAAREQECERLGSELGELRRIHGALQGELDALRGERTAVAEAFGGVVDMLGQMHRPLADIARRLQTTPPISVTQQD
;
A
#
# COMPACT_ATOMS: atom_id res chain seq x y z
N MET A 1 39.95 4.33 23.93
CA MET A 1 39.14 3.71 25.01
C MET A 1 37.63 3.82 24.71
N HIS A 2 37.14 3.14 23.67
CA HIS A 2 35.71 3.20 23.27
C HIS A 2 34.99 1.83 23.35
N LEU A 3 35.73 0.73 23.59
CA LEU A 3 35.16 -0.61 23.79
C LEU A 3 34.50 -0.80 25.17
N LEU A 4 34.72 0.14 26.10
CA LEU A 4 34.10 0.10 27.43
C LEU A 4 32.70 0.76 27.44
N LEU A 5 32.40 1.65 26.47
CA LEU A 5 31.10 2.32 26.36
C LEU A 5 30.05 1.41 25.70
N LEU A 6 30.44 0.58 24.72
CA LEU A 6 29.57 -0.41 24.07
C LEU A 6 29.15 -1.55 25.01
N ARG A 7 29.98 -1.91 25.99
CA ARG A 7 29.61 -2.87 27.04
C ARG A 7 28.69 -2.26 28.10
N SER A 8 28.74 -0.95 28.33
CA SER A 8 27.87 -0.25 29.28
C SER A 8 26.44 -0.11 28.73
N LEU A 9 26.26 0.23 27.46
CA LEU A 9 24.92 0.35 26.84
C LEU A 9 24.22 -1.00 26.62
N LEU A 10 24.97 -2.06 26.29
CA LEU A 10 24.42 -3.43 26.24
C LEU A 10 24.03 -3.95 27.63
N ARG A 11 24.72 -3.53 28.70
CA ARG A 11 24.39 -3.94 30.06
C ARG A 11 23.20 -3.17 30.64
N GLU A 12 23.06 -1.88 30.31
CA GLU A 12 21.90 -1.07 30.70
C GLU A 12 20.60 -1.54 30.02
N MET A 13 20.65 -1.92 28.73
CA MET A 13 19.46 -2.47 28.06
C MET A 13 19.07 -3.88 28.52
N ILE A 14 20.00 -4.69 29.04
CA ILE A 14 19.67 -6.00 29.62
C ILE A 14 19.00 -5.82 30.99
N SER A 15 19.32 -4.77 31.73
CA SER A 15 18.68 -4.45 33.02
C SER A 15 17.25 -3.93 32.85
N ASP A 16 16.95 -3.20 31.78
CA ASP A 16 15.57 -2.74 31.48
C ASP A 16 14.68 -3.84 30.85
N LEU A 17 15.27 -5.00 30.52
CA LEU A 17 14.53 -6.24 30.25
C LEU A 17 14.07 -6.97 31.53
N ALA A 18 14.49 -6.53 32.73
CA ALA A 18 14.04 -7.11 34.00
C ALA A 18 12.72 -6.47 34.47
N GLY A 19 11.66 -6.62 33.65
CA GLY A 19 10.29 -6.58 34.16
C GLY A 19 10.04 -7.74 35.15
N PRO A 20 9.04 -7.65 36.05
CA PRO A 20 8.99 -8.46 37.26
C PRO A 20 8.94 -9.96 36.97
N ALA A 21 9.61 -10.72 37.84
CA ALA A 21 9.79 -12.17 37.75
C ALA A 21 8.50 -12.91 37.36
N PRO A 22 8.55 -13.82 36.35
CA PRO A 22 7.40 -14.63 36.01
C PRO A 22 7.13 -15.61 37.16
N ARG A 23 5.87 -15.67 37.59
CA ARG A 23 5.42 -16.73 38.49
C ARG A 23 5.69 -18.07 37.82
N ALA A 24 6.25 -18.97 38.62
CA ALA A 24 6.46 -20.36 38.28
C ALA A 24 5.12 -20.99 37.90
N ASP A 25 4.85 -21.09 36.60
CA ASP A 25 4.25 -22.28 36.03
C ASP A 25 4.46 -22.29 34.50
N GLU A 26 4.40 -23.48 33.94
CA GLU A 26 4.53 -23.80 32.50
C GLU A 26 5.95 -23.94 31.96
N SER A 27 6.55 -25.05 32.39
CA SER A 27 7.31 -25.95 31.52
C SER A 27 6.76 -25.97 30.08
N ASN A 28 7.67 -25.90 29.11
CA ASN A 28 7.48 -26.12 27.66
C ASN A 28 7.30 -24.86 26.78
N ARG A 29 8.35 -24.04 26.64
CA ARG A 29 8.54 -23.22 25.42
C ARG A 29 9.83 -23.60 24.72
N GLY A 30 9.71 -24.51 23.75
CA GLY A 30 10.72 -24.71 22.73
C GLY A 30 11.10 -23.39 22.08
N SER A 31 12.41 -23.23 21.82
CA SER A 31 13.05 -22.32 20.86
C SER A 31 12.10 -21.51 19.95
N MET A 32 11.47 -20.46 20.49
CA MET A 32 10.54 -19.65 19.68
C MET A 32 11.34 -18.69 18.81
N THR A 33 11.41 -18.99 17.51
CA THR A 33 11.98 -18.11 16.48
C THR A 33 11.37 -16.71 16.61
N ARG A 34 12.23 -15.70 16.80
CA ARG A 34 11.82 -14.29 16.84
C ARG A 34 11.99 -13.72 15.45
N TYR A 35 11.10 -12.84 15.01
CA TYR A 35 11.15 -12.23 13.68
C TYR A 35 11.40 -10.73 13.81
N LEU A 36 12.28 -10.22 12.96
CA LEU A 36 12.53 -8.80 12.77
C LEU A 36 12.02 -8.41 11.38
N ILE A 37 11.08 -7.48 11.34
CA ILE A 37 10.57 -6.87 10.11
C ILE A 37 11.27 -5.53 9.94
N VAL A 38 12.03 -5.38 8.87
CA VAL A 38 12.70 -4.12 8.51
C VAL A 38 11.93 -3.47 7.37
N VAL A 39 11.36 -2.29 7.61
CA VAL A 39 10.54 -1.57 6.63
C VAL A 39 11.39 -0.49 5.95
N ALA A 40 11.20 -0.32 4.64
CA ALA A 40 11.84 0.72 3.85
C ALA A 40 11.51 2.11 4.40
N ARG A 41 12.51 3.00 4.40
CA ARG A 41 12.37 4.37 4.92
C ARG A 41 11.28 5.19 4.21
N THR A 42 11.09 4.95 2.90
CA THR A 42 10.11 5.65 2.07
C THR A 42 8.66 5.27 2.40
N GLU A 43 8.46 4.23 3.20
CA GLU A 43 7.14 3.64 3.44
C GLU A 43 6.74 3.68 4.91
N ALA A 44 6.70 4.91 5.47
CA ALA A 44 6.28 5.16 6.86
C ALA A 44 4.86 4.65 7.16
N ALA A 45 3.96 4.67 6.17
CA ALA A 45 2.60 4.12 6.31
C ALA A 45 2.60 2.60 6.52
N VAL A 46 3.51 1.87 5.85
CA VAL A 46 3.67 0.42 6.01
C VAL A 46 4.26 0.08 7.38
N TYR A 47 5.19 0.92 7.87
CA TYR A 47 5.74 0.77 9.21
C TYR A 47 4.66 0.90 10.29
N GLU A 48 3.84 1.96 10.25
CA GLU A 48 2.78 2.14 11.26
C GLU A 48 1.72 1.04 11.16
N HIS A 49 1.37 0.61 9.95
CA HIS A 49 0.45 -0.51 9.77
C HIS A 49 0.97 -1.81 10.40
N LEU A 50 2.22 -2.18 10.11
CA LEU A 50 2.83 -3.42 10.63
C LEU A 50 3.10 -3.33 12.14
N ARG A 51 3.52 -2.16 12.62
CA ARG A 51 3.71 -1.91 14.06
C ARG A 51 2.41 -2.06 14.83
N ASN A 52 1.31 -1.49 14.34
CA ASN A 52 0.01 -1.61 15.00
C ASN A 52 -0.54 -3.04 14.94
N ARG A 53 -0.30 -3.75 13.82
CA ARG A 53 -0.71 -5.15 13.66
C ARG A 53 0.01 -6.10 14.62
N HIS A 54 1.28 -5.83 14.92
CA HIS A 54 2.12 -6.71 15.76
C HIS A 54 2.36 -6.17 17.18
N LEU A 55 1.58 -5.18 17.62
CA LEU A 55 1.77 -4.46 18.88
C LEU A 55 1.66 -5.35 20.13
N GLY A 56 0.99 -6.51 20.03
CA GLY A 56 0.85 -7.50 21.10
C GLY A 56 1.69 -8.78 20.92
N ASP A 57 2.45 -8.91 19.83
CA ASP A 57 3.25 -10.13 19.56
C ASP A 57 4.71 -9.92 19.98
N SER A 58 5.05 -10.43 21.17
CA SER A 58 6.42 -10.41 21.70
C SER A 58 7.48 -11.10 20.82
N LYS A 59 7.06 -11.88 19.81
CA LYS A 59 7.97 -12.57 18.88
C LYS A 59 8.34 -11.74 17.67
N VAL A 60 7.62 -10.65 17.39
CA VAL A 60 7.78 -9.86 16.16
C VAL A 60 8.17 -8.44 16.53
N ARG A 61 9.32 -7.99 16.03
CA ARG A 61 9.77 -6.59 16.16
C ARG A 61 9.74 -5.93 14.79
N VAL A 62 9.10 -4.77 14.70
CA VAL A 62 9.06 -3.97 13.47
C VAL A 62 9.96 -2.75 13.63
N MET A 63 10.88 -2.53 12.68
CA MET A 63 11.83 -1.43 12.68
C MET A 63 11.91 -0.78 11.30
N LEU A 64 12.21 0.53 11.27
CA LEU A 64 12.54 1.23 10.03
C LEU A 64 14.02 1.04 9.69
N ASP A 65 14.33 0.84 8.41
CA ASP A 65 15.72 0.83 7.94
C ASP A 65 16.35 2.21 8.09
N ARG A 66 17.44 2.27 8.87
CA ARG A 66 18.24 3.48 9.13
C ARG A 66 19.62 3.45 8.47
N ARG A 67 19.95 2.41 7.70
CA ARG A 67 21.23 2.31 6.98
C ARG A 67 21.28 3.43 5.92
N GLY A 68 22.05 4.47 6.22
CA GLY A 68 22.16 5.69 5.41
C GLY A 68 21.83 7.00 6.15
N ALA A 69 21.42 6.94 7.42
CA ALA A 69 21.22 8.13 8.27
C ALA A 69 22.50 8.57 9.01
N VAL A 70 23.67 8.41 8.38
CA VAL A 70 24.88 9.11 8.80
C VAL A 70 25.10 10.18 7.76
N GLU A 71 24.70 11.42 8.07
CA GLU A 71 25.32 12.58 7.46
C GLU A 71 26.81 12.49 7.77
N TYR A 72 27.60 12.02 6.80
CA TYR A 72 29.05 12.13 6.87
C TYR A 72 29.40 13.61 6.68
N GLU A 73 29.39 14.38 7.77
CA GLU A 73 30.17 15.60 7.86
C GLU A 73 31.66 15.25 8.05
N SER A 74 32.25 14.52 7.09
CA SER A 74 33.70 14.46 6.93
C SER A 74 34.06 13.74 5.63
N PRO A 75 34.71 14.41 4.66
CA PRO A 75 34.94 13.87 3.32
C PRO A 75 36.11 12.87 3.20
N ASP A 76 36.71 12.41 4.31
CA ASP A 76 38.06 11.81 4.26
C ASP A 76 38.20 10.42 4.91
N SER A 77 37.22 9.54 4.73
CA SER A 77 37.41 8.13 5.08
C SER A 77 36.86 7.18 4.01
N PRO A 78 37.68 6.24 3.48
CA PRO A 78 37.21 5.26 2.52
C PRO A 78 36.21 4.32 3.20
N PRO A 79 35.13 3.91 2.50
CA PRO A 79 34.09 3.10 3.09
C PRO A 79 34.66 1.73 3.49
N PRO A 80 34.28 1.17 4.66
CA PRO A 80 34.71 -0.14 5.06
C PRO A 80 34.17 -1.18 4.07
N VAL A 81 35.06 -2.06 3.59
CA VAL A 81 34.73 -3.14 2.66
C VAL A 81 33.91 -4.19 3.41
N ASP A 82 32.59 -4.09 3.27
CA ASP A 82 31.62 -5.02 3.87
C ASP A 82 31.65 -6.37 3.13
N ARG A 83 32.38 -7.35 3.68
CA ARG A 83 32.62 -8.68 3.09
C ARG A 83 31.40 -9.63 3.10
N ARG A 84 30.18 -9.14 3.31
CA ARG A 84 28.97 -9.98 3.22
C ARG A 84 27.72 -9.19 2.82
N ARG A 85 27.73 -8.60 1.62
CA ARG A 85 26.51 -8.10 0.96
C ARG A 85 25.55 -9.27 0.66
N ARG A 86 24.70 -9.64 1.62
CA ARG A 86 23.39 -10.18 1.25
C ARG A 86 22.64 -9.04 0.58
N ARG A 87 22.19 -9.26 -0.65
CA ARG A 87 21.40 -8.27 -1.40
C ARG A 87 20.09 -8.07 -0.64
N SER A 88 20.00 -7.01 0.15
CA SER A 88 18.75 -6.64 0.82
C SER A 88 17.69 -6.39 -0.24
N SER A 89 16.50 -6.94 -0.04
CA SER A 89 15.36 -6.73 -0.95
C SER A 89 14.92 -5.27 -0.97
N LEU A 90 15.18 -4.52 0.11
CA LEU A 90 14.90 -3.08 0.22
C LEU A 90 15.72 -2.26 -0.80
N MET A 91 16.94 -2.69 -1.13
CA MET A 91 17.76 -2.06 -2.19
C MET A 91 17.21 -2.31 -3.60
N THR A 92 16.30 -3.29 -3.75
CA THR A 92 15.67 -3.66 -5.02
C THR A 92 14.22 -3.14 -5.10
N GLY A 93 13.81 -2.24 -4.18
CA GLY A 93 12.50 -1.60 -4.19
C GLY A 93 11.41 -2.33 -3.40
N ALA A 94 11.75 -3.31 -2.56
CA ALA A 94 10.77 -3.92 -1.67
C ALA A 94 10.42 -2.97 -0.50
N SER A 95 9.14 -3.00 -0.09
CA SER A 95 8.62 -2.20 1.02
C SER A 95 9.10 -2.65 2.40
N HIS A 96 9.37 -3.95 2.57
CA HIS A 96 9.83 -4.53 3.83
C HIS A 96 10.60 -5.84 3.60
N GLU A 97 11.47 -6.19 4.55
CA GLU A 97 12.27 -7.42 4.57
C GLU A 97 12.02 -8.16 5.90
N LEU A 98 11.83 -9.47 5.84
CA LEU A 98 11.61 -10.34 6.99
C LEU A 98 12.90 -11.09 7.34
N VAL A 99 13.36 -10.94 8.58
CA VAL A 99 14.54 -11.61 9.11
C VAL A 99 14.15 -12.51 10.27
N ALA A 100 14.35 -13.82 10.11
CA ALA A 100 14.19 -14.78 11.20
C ALA A 100 15.45 -14.74 12.10
N LEU A 101 15.24 -14.45 13.38
CA LEU A 101 16.26 -14.55 14.42
C LEU A 101 16.20 -15.98 14.98
N ALA A 102 17.20 -16.78 14.65
CA ALA A 102 17.37 -18.09 15.26
C ALA A 102 17.66 -17.90 16.76
N PRO A 103 17.08 -18.73 17.64
CA PRO A 103 17.47 -18.75 19.04
C PRO A 103 18.93 -19.20 19.14
N GLU A 104 19.76 -18.40 19.81
CA GLU A 104 21.11 -18.84 20.21
C GLU A 104 20.96 -20.04 21.13
N VAL A 105 21.33 -21.22 20.65
CA VAL A 105 21.50 -22.40 21.48
C VAL A 105 22.76 -22.13 22.32
N PRO A 106 22.69 -22.11 23.66
CA PRO A 106 23.90 -22.02 24.47
C PRO A 106 24.74 -23.27 24.19
N GLU A 107 25.92 -23.09 23.61
CA GLU A 107 26.91 -24.15 23.45
C GLU A 107 27.18 -24.77 24.82
N THR A 108 26.81 -26.04 25.00
CA THR A 108 27.22 -26.83 26.15
C THR A 108 28.72 -27.15 26.01
N PRO A 109 29.55 -26.87 27.03
CA PRO A 109 30.96 -27.18 26.97
C PRO A 109 31.14 -28.70 27.02
N THR A 110 31.84 -29.25 26.04
CA THR A 110 32.26 -30.65 26.01
C THR A 110 33.12 -30.97 27.24
N PRO A 111 32.82 -32.04 28.00
CA PRO A 111 33.74 -32.49 29.05
C PRO A 111 34.92 -33.21 28.39
N ASN A 112 36.11 -32.73 28.73
CA ASN A 112 37.43 -33.25 28.38
C ASN A 112 37.48 -34.81 28.38
N PRO A 113 37.90 -35.49 27.29
CA PRO A 113 38.14 -36.92 27.34
C PRO A 113 39.50 -37.20 27.99
N GLN A 114 39.51 -37.91 29.12
CA GLN A 114 40.73 -38.51 29.68
C GLN A 114 41.16 -39.72 28.82
N PRO A 115 42.47 -39.93 28.60
CA PRO A 115 42.96 -41.03 27.78
C PRO A 115 43.07 -42.32 28.61
N ARG A 116 42.44 -43.40 28.15
CA ARG A 116 42.80 -44.76 28.57
C ARG A 116 43.19 -45.61 27.34
N ALA A 117 44.38 -46.17 27.50
CA ALA A 117 45.20 -47.10 26.74
C ALA A 117 44.52 -48.19 25.87
N PRO A 118 45.32 -48.83 24.99
CA PRO A 118 44.91 -49.37 23.69
C PRO A 118 44.51 -50.86 23.76
N TYR A 119 43.52 -51.24 22.96
CA TYR A 119 43.41 -52.60 22.44
C TYR A 119 42.94 -52.55 20.99
N GLU A 120 43.65 -53.31 20.16
CA GLU A 120 43.36 -53.55 18.75
C GLU A 120 41.97 -54.15 18.59
N GLU A 121 41.10 -53.45 17.88
CA GLU A 121 40.14 -54.07 17.01
C GLU A 121 40.01 -53.14 15.80
N ALA A 122 40.41 -53.61 14.62
CA ALA A 122 40.32 -52.84 13.39
C ALA A 122 38.86 -52.41 13.21
N PRO A 123 38.55 -51.11 13.15
CA PRO A 123 37.18 -50.65 12.89
C PRO A 123 36.71 -51.23 11.55
N PRO A 124 35.46 -51.69 11.42
CA PRO A 124 34.88 -51.95 10.10
C PRO A 124 35.07 -50.68 9.25
N PRO A 125 35.39 -50.80 7.94
CA PRO A 125 35.73 -49.66 7.12
C PRO A 125 34.57 -48.66 7.08
N MET A 126 34.68 -47.57 7.86
CA MET A 126 33.68 -46.50 7.94
C MET A 126 33.46 -45.77 6.61
N SER A 127 34.27 -46.03 5.58
CA SER A 127 34.21 -45.35 4.29
C SER A 127 33.08 -45.81 3.36
N GLN A 128 32.54 -47.02 3.54
CA GLN A 128 31.52 -47.55 2.61
C GLN A 128 30.10 -47.14 2.96
N ILE A 129 29.78 -46.93 4.25
CA ILE A 129 28.43 -46.56 4.68
C ILE A 129 28.19 -45.06 4.43
N GLU A 130 29.18 -44.21 4.72
CA GLU A 130 29.08 -42.75 4.50
C GLU A 130 28.97 -42.39 3.00
N THR A 131 29.68 -43.10 2.12
CA THR A 131 29.64 -42.85 0.67
C THR A 131 28.32 -43.33 0.03
N VAL A 132 27.70 -44.39 0.56
CA VAL A 132 26.38 -44.85 0.11
C VAL A 132 25.28 -43.85 0.51
N ASP A 133 25.34 -43.28 1.71
CA ASP A 133 24.38 -42.25 2.13
C ASP A 133 24.52 -40.95 1.31
N ASP A 134 25.75 -40.56 0.98
CA ASP A 134 26.00 -39.40 0.11
C ASP A 134 25.50 -39.62 -1.32
N THR A 135 25.71 -40.81 -1.89
CA THR A 135 25.22 -41.13 -3.24
C THR A 135 23.69 -41.21 -3.34
N GLN A 136 23.02 -41.69 -2.28
CA GLN A 136 21.56 -41.67 -2.19
C GLN A 136 21.03 -40.24 -2.06
N ARG A 137 21.69 -39.40 -1.25
CA ARG A 137 21.35 -37.97 -1.12
C ARG A 137 21.50 -37.24 -2.45
N THR A 138 22.60 -37.46 -3.18
CA THR A 138 22.81 -36.83 -4.50
C THR A 138 21.77 -37.31 -5.51
N THR A 139 21.43 -38.61 -5.50
CA THR A 139 20.41 -39.17 -6.40
C THR A 139 19.04 -38.56 -6.12
N ARG A 140 18.66 -38.41 -4.85
CA ARG A 140 17.40 -37.74 -4.46
C ARG A 140 17.39 -36.27 -4.88
N TRP A 141 18.51 -35.56 -4.69
CA TRP A 141 18.62 -34.16 -5.12
C TRP A 141 18.52 -34.01 -6.64
N LEU A 142 19.14 -34.91 -7.41
CA LEU A 142 19.03 -34.93 -8.87
C LEU A 142 17.60 -35.22 -9.32
N ALA A 143 16.92 -36.21 -8.72
CA ALA A 143 15.53 -36.52 -9.04
C ALA A 143 14.59 -35.34 -8.74
N GLU A 144 14.77 -34.67 -7.60
CA GLU A 144 14.02 -33.46 -7.25
C GLU A 144 14.30 -32.32 -8.24
N SER A 145 15.58 -32.10 -8.60
CA SER A 145 15.94 -31.07 -9.58
C SER A 145 15.33 -31.35 -10.96
N GLN A 146 15.32 -32.62 -11.38
CA GLN A 146 14.71 -33.02 -12.64
C GLN A 146 13.20 -32.81 -12.60
N TYR A 147 12.54 -33.15 -11.50
CA TYR A 147 11.11 -32.89 -11.32
C TYR A 147 10.78 -31.40 -11.41
N GLN A 148 11.56 -30.55 -10.74
CA GLN A 148 11.40 -29.10 -10.79
C GLN A 148 11.58 -28.56 -12.21
N LEU A 149 12.62 -29.00 -12.92
CA LEU A 149 12.91 -28.57 -14.29
C LEU A 149 11.84 -29.04 -15.29
N SER A 150 11.31 -30.25 -15.12
CA SER A 150 10.37 -30.84 -16.08
C SER A 150 8.91 -30.49 -15.82
N HIS A 151 8.52 -30.16 -14.60
CA HIS A 151 7.10 -29.98 -14.24
C HIS A 151 6.80 -28.64 -13.59
N VAL A 152 7.55 -28.28 -12.54
CA VAL A 152 7.25 -27.08 -11.75
C VAL A 152 7.56 -25.81 -12.53
N ILE A 153 8.74 -25.72 -13.14
CA ILE A 153 9.12 -24.51 -13.89
C ILE A 153 8.21 -24.30 -15.13
N PRO A 154 7.94 -25.32 -15.96
CA PRO A 154 7.02 -25.16 -17.09
C PRO A 154 5.61 -24.72 -16.66
N SER A 155 5.03 -25.33 -15.63
CA SER A 155 3.68 -24.95 -15.16
C SER A 155 3.62 -23.52 -14.63
N LEU A 156 4.67 -23.04 -13.94
CA LEU A 156 4.77 -21.64 -13.51
C LEU A 156 4.92 -20.67 -14.70
N VAL A 157 5.64 -21.08 -15.75
CA VAL A 157 5.76 -20.30 -16.99
C VAL A 157 4.41 -20.19 -17.70
N GLU A 158 3.68 -21.29 -17.82
CA GLU A 158 2.34 -21.33 -18.41
C GLU A 158 1.34 -20.47 -17.63
N GLU A 159 1.35 -20.58 -16.29
CA GLU A 159 0.47 -19.77 -15.44
C GLU A 159 0.82 -18.28 -15.54
N ARG A 160 2.10 -17.93 -15.52
CA ARG A 160 2.55 -16.54 -15.78
C ARG A 160 2.04 -16.03 -17.12
N ASP A 161 2.13 -16.83 -18.18
CA ASP A 161 1.69 -16.43 -19.53
C ASP A 161 0.16 -16.35 -19.64
N ARG A 162 -0.57 -17.17 -18.87
CA ARG A 162 -2.02 -17.04 -18.69
C ARG A 162 -2.37 -15.74 -17.97
N LEU A 163 -1.70 -15.43 -16.86
CA LEU A 163 -1.91 -14.20 -16.09
C LEU A 163 -1.59 -12.96 -16.92
N ARG A 164 -0.52 -12.98 -17.70
CA ARG A 164 -0.18 -11.88 -18.63
C ARG A 164 -1.26 -11.64 -19.67
N ARG A 165 -1.80 -12.71 -20.28
CA ARG A 165 -2.92 -12.59 -21.24
C ARG A 165 -4.19 -12.06 -20.58
N ALA A 166 -4.50 -12.53 -19.38
CA ALA A 166 -5.65 -12.05 -18.62
C ALA A 166 -5.50 -10.56 -18.25
N LEU A 167 -4.30 -10.14 -17.83
CA LEU A 167 -4.00 -8.74 -17.55
C LEU A 167 -4.17 -7.87 -18.80
N ALA A 168 -3.56 -8.25 -19.92
CA ALA A 168 -3.67 -7.50 -21.18
C ALA A 168 -5.13 -7.36 -21.64
N ALA A 169 -5.94 -8.40 -21.50
CA ALA A 169 -7.37 -8.33 -21.81
C ALA A 169 -8.13 -7.37 -20.88
N ARG A 170 -7.75 -7.31 -19.60
CA ARG A 170 -8.34 -6.35 -18.65
C ARG A 170 -7.90 -4.92 -18.90
N GLU A 171 -6.63 -4.70 -19.26
CA GLU A 171 -6.12 -3.39 -19.66
C GLU A 171 -6.88 -2.86 -20.88
N GLN A 172 -7.07 -3.69 -21.91
CA GLN A 172 -7.86 -3.34 -23.10
C GLN A 172 -9.31 -2.98 -22.73
N GLU A 173 -9.93 -3.74 -21.82
CA GLU A 173 -11.28 -3.44 -21.35
C GLU A 173 -11.33 -2.12 -20.57
N CYS A 174 -10.33 -1.83 -19.74
CA CYS A 174 -10.22 -0.55 -19.05
C CYS A 174 -10.05 0.63 -20.03
N GLU A 175 -9.28 0.47 -21.09
CA GLU A 175 -9.14 1.47 -22.15
C GLU A 175 -10.46 1.72 -22.90
N ARG A 176 -11.19 0.63 -23.20
CA ARG A 176 -12.53 0.70 -23.81
C ARG A 176 -13.50 1.46 -22.93
N LEU A 177 -13.62 1.08 -21.65
CA LEU A 177 -14.47 1.75 -20.68
C LEU A 177 -14.05 3.21 -20.45
N GLY A 178 -12.75 3.50 -20.45
CA GLY A 178 -12.23 4.86 -20.38
C GLY A 178 -12.68 5.72 -21.56
N SER A 179 -12.68 5.14 -22.77
CA SER A 179 -13.16 5.81 -23.99
C SER A 179 -14.67 6.05 -23.94
N GLU A 180 -15.46 5.06 -23.51
CA GLU A 180 -16.91 5.18 -23.34
C GLU A 180 -17.28 6.25 -22.30
N LEU A 181 -16.59 6.29 -21.15
CA LEU A 181 -16.76 7.34 -20.14
C LEU A 181 -16.38 8.73 -20.68
N GLY A 182 -15.33 8.81 -21.49
CA GLY A 182 -14.93 10.03 -22.17
C GLY A 182 -16.05 10.56 -23.08
N GLU A 183 -16.67 9.67 -23.86
CA GLU A 183 -17.76 10.03 -24.75
C GLU A 183 -19.03 10.44 -24.01
N LEU A 184 -19.42 9.69 -22.98
CA LEU A 184 -20.55 10.04 -22.12
C LEU A 184 -20.38 11.41 -21.46
N ARG A 185 -19.17 11.76 -21.02
CA ARG A 185 -18.88 13.09 -20.45
C ARG A 185 -19.03 14.20 -21.50
N ARG A 186 -18.64 13.96 -22.75
CA ARG A 186 -18.84 14.93 -23.84
C ARG A 186 -20.33 15.14 -24.13
N ILE A 187 -21.09 14.05 -24.26
CA ILE A 187 -22.55 14.10 -24.49
C ILE A 187 -23.23 14.83 -23.34
N HIS A 188 -22.87 14.51 -22.09
CA HIS A 188 -23.42 15.18 -20.92
C HIS A 188 -23.14 16.69 -20.96
N GLY A 189 -21.90 17.09 -21.24
CA GLY A 189 -21.55 18.51 -21.37
C GLY A 189 -22.32 19.23 -22.48
N ALA A 190 -22.51 18.57 -23.63
CA ALA A 190 -23.31 19.12 -24.74
C ALA A 190 -24.77 19.34 -24.33
N LEU A 191 -25.41 18.32 -23.74
CA LEU A 191 -26.80 18.42 -23.25
C LEU A 191 -26.97 19.48 -22.16
N GLN A 192 -25.96 19.63 -21.29
CA GLN A 192 -25.97 20.64 -20.25
C GLN A 192 -25.88 22.06 -20.85
N GLY A 193 -25.06 22.23 -21.88
CA GLY A 193 -25.02 23.47 -22.67
C GLY A 193 -26.35 23.77 -23.37
N GLU A 194 -27.01 22.78 -23.97
CA GLU A 194 -28.34 22.93 -24.57
C GLU A 194 -29.40 23.34 -23.54
N LEU A 195 -29.38 22.74 -22.35
CA LEU A 195 -30.29 23.10 -21.27
C LEU A 195 -30.10 24.54 -20.81
N ASP A 196 -28.86 25.00 -20.70
CA ASP A 196 -28.57 26.37 -20.30
C ASP A 196 -28.95 27.37 -21.40
N ALA A 197 -28.78 27.02 -22.68
CA ALA A 197 -29.29 27.80 -23.81
C ALA A 197 -30.81 27.93 -23.77
N LEU A 198 -31.55 26.83 -23.59
CA LEU A 198 -33.02 26.83 -23.50
C LEU A 198 -33.52 27.63 -22.28
N ARG A 199 -32.79 27.59 -21.16
CA ARG A 199 -33.09 28.44 -20.00
C ARG A 199 -32.90 29.91 -20.33
N GLY A 200 -31.82 30.26 -21.03
CA GLY A 200 -31.54 31.62 -21.51
C GLY A 200 -32.63 32.13 -22.46
N GLU A 201 -33.07 31.30 -23.40
CA GLU A 201 -34.19 31.61 -24.29
C GLU A 201 -35.49 31.84 -23.50
N ARG A 202 -35.80 30.97 -22.53
CA ARG A 202 -36.98 31.14 -21.67
C ARG A 202 -36.93 32.43 -20.86
N THR A 203 -35.76 32.82 -20.34
CA THR A 203 -35.61 34.10 -19.64
C THR A 203 -35.81 35.28 -20.58
N ALA A 204 -35.24 35.25 -21.79
CA ALA A 204 -35.42 36.30 -22.78
C ALA A 204 -36.89 36.45 -23.21
N VAL A 205 -37.59 35.33 -23.39
CA VAL A 205 -39.03 35.32 -23.68
C VAL A 205 -39.85 35.90 -22.52
N ALA A 206 -39.52 35.54 -21.28
CA ALA A 206 -40.20 36.08 -20.11
C ALA A 206 -40.00 37.59 -19.97
N GLU A 207 -38.79 38.09 -20.23
CA GLU A 207 -38.48 39.52 -20.26
C GLU A 207 -39.25 40.26 -21.35
N ALA A 208 -39.32 39.69 -22.56
CA ALA A 208 -40.10 40.26 -23.66
C ALA A 208 -41.60 40.35 -23.29
N PHE A 209 -42.17 39.31 -22.69
CA PHE A 209 -43.54 39.34 -22.20
C PHE A 209 -43.74 40.36 -21.07
N GLY A 210 -42.79 40.48 -20.15
CA GLY A 210 -42.78 41.53 -19.12
C GLY A 210 -42.87 42.93 -19.72
N GLY A 211 -42.06 43.22 -20.74
CA GLY A 211 -42.10 44.50 -21.46
C GLY A 211 -43.45 44.78 -22.15
N VAL A 212 -44.09 43.76 -22.71
CA VAL A 212 -45.44 43.90 -23.30
C VAL A 212 -46.48 44.21 -22.22
N VAL A 213 -46.43 43.51 -21.08
CA VAL A 213 -47.34 43.74 -19.95
C VAL A 213 -47.14 45.15 -19.38
N ASP A 214 -45.90 45.61 -19.25
CA ASP A 214 -45.60 46.97 -18.80
C ASP A 214 -46.17 48.02 -19.76
N MET A 215 -46.02 47.81 -21.08
CA MET A 215 -46.59 48.71 -22.09
C MET A 215 -48.13 48.75 -22.03
N LEU A 216 -48.78 47.59 -21.87
CA LEU A 216 -50.23 47.52 -21.66
C LEU A 216 -50.66 48.26 -20.38
N GLY A 217 -49.88 48.12 -19.30
CA GLY A 217 -50.09 48.85 -18.05
C GLY A 217 -49.99 50.37 -18.23
N GLN A 218 -49.00 50.83 -19.01
CA GLN A 218 -48.85 52.26 -19.35
C GLN A 218 -50.02 52.78 -20.20
N MET A 219 -50.56 51.98 -21.13
CA MET A 219 -51.73 52.35 -21.95
C MET A 219 -53.04 52.36 -21.18
N HIS A 220 -53.17 51.59 -20.10
CA HIS A 220 -54.40 51.52 -19.32
C HIS A 220 -54.80 52.89 -18.71
N ARG A 221 -53.82 53.65 -18.23
CA ARG A 221 -54.03 54.97 -17.58
C ARG A 221 -54.68 56.00 -18.51
N PRO A 222 -54.13 56.30 -19.71
CA PRO A 222 -54.76 57.24 -20.62
C PRO A 222 -56.12 56.76 -21.13
N LEU A 223 -56.31 55.44 -21.33
CA LEU A 223 -57.63 54.89 -21.70
C LEU A 223 -58.67 55.11 -20.59
N ALA A 224 -58.30 54.87 -19.33
CA ALA A 224 -59.17 55.14 -18.19
C ALA A 224 -59.52 56.63 -18.07
N ASP A 225 -58.56 57.52 -18.31
CA ASP A 225 -58.79 58.97 -18.31
C ASP A 225 -59.72 59.42 -19.45
N ILE A 226 -59.58 58.85 -20.66
CA ILE A 226 -60.49 59.10 -21.78
C ILE A 226 -61.90 58.62 -21.45
N ALA A 227 -62.04 57.39 -20.94
CA ALA A 227 -63.33 56.84 -20.55
C ALA A 227 -64.02 57.70 -19.48
N ARG A 228 -63.26 58.20 -18.50
CA ARG A 228 -63.77 59.10 -17.46
C ARG A 228 -64.26 60.42 -18.05
N ARG A 229 -63.51 61.04 -18.96
CA ARG A 229 -63.90 62.29 -19.63
C ARG A 229 -65.20 62.13 -20.44
N LEU A 230 -65.34 61.02 -21.15
CA LEU A 230 -66.56 60.71 -21.90
C LEU A 230 -67.77 60.55 -20.97
N GLN A 231 -67.60 59.94 -19.79
CA GLN A 231 -68.68 59.79 -18.80
C GLN A 231 -69.07 61.09 -18.10
N THR A 232 -68.12 62.02 -17.91
CA THR A 232 -68.38 63.31 -17.26
C THR A 232 -68.92 64.39 -18.22
N THR A 233 -69.08 64.10 -19.50
CA THR A 233 -69.66 65.06 -20.46
C THR A 233 -71.19 65.04 -20.27
N PRO A 234 -71.81 66.11 -19.75
CA PRO A 234 -73.24 66.12 -19.50
C PRO A 234 -74.02 66.04 -20.82
N PRO A 235 -75.22 65.41 -20.85
CA PRO A 235 -76.07 65.46 -22.02
C PRO A 235 -76.34 66.94 -22.33
N ILE A 236 -76.08 67.34 -23.57
CA ILE A 236 -76.48 68.64 -24.09
C ILE A 236 -78.00 68.66 -23.94
N SER A 237 -78.51 69.38 -22.94
CA SER A 237 -79.92 69.70 -22.82
C SER A 237 -80.28 70.57 -24.00
N VAL A 238 -80.81 69.93 -25.05
CA VAL A 238 -81.49 70.62 -26.15
C VAL A 238 -82.73 71.24 -25.52
N THR A 239 -82.62 72.49 -25.13
CA THR A 239 -83.76 73.33 -24.75
C THR A 239 -84.67 73.42 -25.96
N GLN A 240 -85.77 72.69 -25.89
CA GLN A 240 -86.96 72.87 -26.69
C GLN A 240 -87.45 74.31 -26.48
N GLN A 241 -87.33 75.14 -27.52
CA GLN A 241 -87.96 76.45 -27.61
C GLN A 241 -88.92 76.44 -28.79
N ASP A 242 -90.21 76.56 -28.42
CA ASP A 242 -91.42 77.01 -29.13
C ASP A 242 -91.81 76.38 -30.48
#